data_AF-A0A843H7X4-F1
#
_entry.id   AF-A0A843H7X4-F1
#
_cell.length_a   1.000
_cell.length_b   1.000
_cell.length_c   1.000
_cell.angle_alpha   90.00
_cell.angle_beta   90.00
_cell.angle_gamma   90.00
#
_symmetry.space_group_name_H-M   'P 1'
#
loop_
_entity.id
_entity.type
_entity.pdbx_description
1 polymer ?
#
loop_
_entity_poly.entity_id
_entity_poly.type
_entity_poly.pdbx_seq_one_letter_code
_entity_poly.pdbx_strand_id
1 'polypeptide(L)' 'SATVIQVDGKDARQFVYTVSYTQYKDTWINAGGHYYRILCQAPNTFFDEADSVFDTIITTMKLK' A
#
# COMPACT_ATOMS: atom_id res chain seq x y z
N SER A 1 -3.39 -10.73 8.47
CA SER A 1 -4.73 -10.18 8.18
C SER A 1 -4.55 -8.85 7.45
N ALA A 2 -5.53 -8.41 6.65
CA ALA A 2 -5.47 -7.11 5.98
C ALA A 2 -5.93 -5.99 6.91
N THR A 3 -5.23 -4.85 6.90
CA THR A 3 -5.70 -3.61 7.51
C THR A 3 -6.62 -2.89 6.54
N VAL A 4 -7.71 -2.28 7.03
CA VAL A 4 -8.55 -1.39 6.22
C VAL A 4 -8.05 0.03 6.39
N ILE A 5 -7.75 0.70 5.28
CA ILE A 5 -7.36 2.11 5.24
C ILE A 5 -8.25 2.89 4.25
N GLN A 6 -8.17 4.21 4.27
CA GLN A 6 -8.82 5.06 3.27
C GLN A 6 -7.80 5.52 2.22
N VAL A 7 -8.11 5.32 0.94
CA VAL A 7 -7.37 5.89 -0.19
C VAL A 7 -8.36 6.66 -1.05
N ASP A 8 -8.16 7.98 -1.15
CA ASP A 8 -9.06 8.89 -1.87
C ASP A 8 -10.55 8.74 -1.50
N GLY A 9 -10.83 8.52 -0.20
CA GLY A 9 -12.18 8.32 0.32
C GLY A 9 -12.81 6.96 -0.03
N LYS A 10 -12.01 5.99 -0.46
CA LYS A 10 -12.43 4.60 -0.73
C LYS A 10 -11.75 3.64 0.25
N ASP A 11 -12.49 2.62 0.66
CA ASP A 11 -11.94 1.50 1.43
C ASP A 11 -10.88 0.77 0.62
N ALA A 12 -9.69 0.63 1.21
CA ALA A 12 -8.60 -0.14 0.68
C ALA A 12 -8.16 -1.22 1.66
N ARG A 13 -7.72 -2.37 1.13
CA ARG A 13 -7.14 -3.47 1.91
C ARG A 13 -5.62 -3.38 1.79
N GLN A 14 -4.94 -3.19 2.91
CA GLN A 14 -3.49 -3.12 2.97
C GLN A 14 -2.92 -4.37 3.63
N PHE A 15 -1.85 -4.90 3.03
CA PHE A 15 -1.08 -6.02 3.53
C PHE A 15 0.37 -5.60 3.69
N VAL A 16 0.96 -5.94 4.82
CA VAL A 16 2.41 -5.86 5.02
C VAL A 16 2.95 -7.26 5.21
N TYR A 17 3.86 -7.67 4.34
CA TYR A 17 4.43 -9.02 4.35
C TYR A 17 5.84 -9.05 3.78
N THR A 18 6.59 -10.11 4.09
CA THR A 18 7.99 -10.26 3.67
C THR A 18 8.13 -11.48 2.77
N VAL A 19 8.82 -11.32 1.64
CA VAL A 19 9.22 -12.42 0.76
C VAL A 19 10.74 -12.35 0.60
N SER A 20 11.44 -13.38 1.09
CA SER A 20 12.91 -13.38 1.15
C SER A 20 13.42 -12.12 1.88
N TYR A 21 14.27 -11.31 1.25
CA TYR A 21 14.84 -10.09 1.82
C TYR A 21 14.00 -8.82 1.59
N THR A 22 12.86 -8.92 0.88
CA THR A 22 12.03 -7.77 0.51
C THR A 22 10.75 -7.74 1.33
N GLN A 23 10.44 -6.59 1.91
CA GLN A 23 9.18 -6.32 2.58
C GLN A 23 8.29 -5.46 1.69
N TYR A 24 7.01 -5.80 1.68
CA TYR A 24 5.99 -5.25 0.81
C TYR A 24 4.93 -4.53 1.63
N LYS A 25 4.47 -3.36 1.16
CA LYS A 25 3.23 -2.69 1.56
C LYS A 25 2.30 -2.69 0.35
N ASP A 26 1.44 -3.70 0.26
CA ASP A 26 0.56 -3.95 -0.88
C ASP A 26 -0.86 -3.46 -0.56
N THR A 27 -1.32 -2.46 -1.31
CA THR A 27 -2.61 -1.80 -1.07
C THR A 27 -3.55 -2.00 -2.25
N TRP A 28 -4.68 -2.66 -2.00
CA TRP A 28 -5.68 -3.01 -3.00
C TRP A 28 -6.95 -2.19 -2.79
N ILE A 29 -7.45 -1.57 -3.85
CA ILE A 29 -8.55 -0.60 -3.78
C ILE A 29 -9.60 -0.99 -4.81
N ASN A 30 -10.87 -1.01 -4.40
CA ASN A 30 -12.00 -1.15 -5.31
C ASN A 30 -12.72 0.21 -5.41
N ALA A 31 -12.74 0.79 -6.60
CA ALA A 31 -13.37 2.08 -6.85
C ALA A 31 -14.00 2.11 -8.24
N GLY A 32 -15.28 2.49 -8.32
CA GLY A 32 -15.97 2.70 -9.60
C GLY A 32 -16.08 1.46 -10.49
N GLY A 33 -16.07 0.25 -9.92
CA GLY A 33 -16.06 -1.00 -10.70
C GLY A 33 -14.68 -1.43 -11.20
N HIS A 34 -13.62 -0.69 -10.84
CA HIS A 34 -12.24 -1.01 -11.17
C HIS A 34 -11.46 -1.47 -9.91
N TYR A 35 -10.45 -2.30 -10.16
CA TYR A 35 -9.49 -2.73 -9.14
C TYR A 35 -8.16 -2.04 -9.38
N TYR A 36 -7.72 -1.27 -8.39
CA TYR A 36 -6.42 -0.61 -8.36
C TYR A 36 -5.50 -1.29 -7.35
N ARG A 37 -4.20 -1.31 -7.64
CA ARG A 37 -3.18 -1.83 -6.75
C ARG A 37 -2.02 -0.84 -6.66
N ILE A 38 -1.66 -0.45 -5.45
CA ILE A 38 -0.44 0.31 -5.16
C ILE A 38 0.52 -0.66 -4.46
N LEU A 39 1.62 -0.99 -5.13
CA LEU A 39 2.63 -1.91 -4.61
C LEU A 39 3.90 -1.13 -4.26
N CYS A 40 4.13 -0.94 -2.96
CA CYS A 40 5.38 -0.40 -2.45
C CYS A 40 6.23 -1.52 -1.86
N GLN A 41 7.55 -1.48 -2.06
CA GLN A 41 8.46 -2.51 -1.57
C GLN A 41 9.85 -1.93 -1.31
N ALA A 42 10.55 -2.48 -0.33
CA ALA A 42 11.94 -2.18 -0.01
C ALA A 42 12.63 -3.42 0.57
N PRO A 43 13.98 -3.48 0.54
CA PRO A 43 14.72 -4.44 1.39
C PRO A 43 14.28 -4.30 2.85
N ASN A 44 14.16 -5.41 3.58
CA ASN A 44 13.72 -5.41 4.98
C ASN A 44 14.59 -4.51 5.88
N THR A 45 15.88 -4.39 5.58
CA THR A 45 16.82 -3.51 6.29
C THR A 45 16.57 -2.02 6.06
N PHE A 46 15.79 -1.65 5.05
CA PHE A 46 15.50 -0.27 4.66
C PHE A 46 13.99 0.06 4.70
N PHE A 47 13.15 -0.94 5.00
CA PHE A 47 11.71 -0.79 4.90
C PHE A 47 11.17 0.26 5.87
N ASP A 48 11.63 0.27 7.12
CA ASP A 48 11.18 1.23 8.14
C ASP A 48 11.51 2.68 7.75
N GLU A 49 12.64 2.91 7.07
CA GLU A 49 13.02 4.23 6.55
C GLU A 49 12.13 4.64 5.36
N ALA A 50 11.78 3.68 4.50
CA ALA A 50 10.93 3.90 3.34
C ALA A 50 9.43 4.00 3.68
N ASP A 51 9.00 3.52 4.85
CA ASP A 51 7.59 3.30 5.15
C ASP A 51 6.76 4.60 5.13
N SER A 52 7.32 5.69 5.66
CA SER A 52 6.70 7.01 5.64
C SER A 52 6.50 7.57 4.22
N VAL A 53 7.43 7.26 3.31
CA VAL A 53 7.33 7.63 1.89
C VAL A 53 6.23 6.81 1.22
N PHE A 54 6.13 5.52 1.54
CA PHE A 54 5.06 4.66 1.03
C PHE A 54 3.69 5.15 1.49
N ASP A 55 3.53 5.54 2.76
CA ASP A 55 2.30 6.12 3.26
C ASP A 55 1.94 7.42 2.55
N THR A 56 2.92 8.25 2.23
CA THR A 56 2.70 9.47 1.44
C THR A 56 2.19 9.13 0.04
N ILE A 57 2.81 8.16 -0.64
CA ILE A 57 2.37 7.71 -1.98
C ILE A 57 0.92 7.19 -1.93
N ILE A 58 0.62 6.34 -0.94
CA ILE A 58 -0.70 5.71 -0.81
C ILE A 58 -1.79 6.74 -0.48
N THR A 59 -1.54 7.66 0.45
CA THR A 59 -2.54 8.62 0.93
C THR A 59 -2.77 9.79 -0.03
N THR A 60 -1.80 10.11 -0.88
CA THR A 60 -1.91 11.18 -1.90
C THR A 60 -2.43 10.70 -3.25
N MET A 61 -2.53 9.38 -3.47
CA MET A 61 -3.09 8.80 -4.68
C MET A 61 -4.51 9.34 -4.93
N LYS A 62 -4.75 9.76 -6.17
CA LYS A 62 -6.07 10.16 -6.67
C LYS A 62 -6.58 9.14 -7.67
N LEU A 63 -7.76 8.58 -7.40
CA LEU A 63 -8.41 7.61 -8.26
C LEU A 63 -9.29 8.36 -9.27
N LYS A 64 -9.33 7.86 -10.50
CA LYS A 64 -10.20 8.40 -11.56
C LYS A 64 -11.53 7.68 -11.57
#